data_AF-A0A8C9G2J9-F1
#
_entry.id   AF-A0A8C9G2J9-F1
#
_cell.length_a   1.000
_cell.length_b   1.000
_cell.length_c   1.000
_cell.angle_alpha   90.00
_cell.angle_beta   90.00
_cell.angle_gamma   90.00
#
_symmetry.space_group_name_H-M   'P 1'
#
loop_
_entity.id
_entity.type
_entity.pdbx_description
1 polymer ?
#
loop_
_entity_poly.entity_id
_entity_poly.type
_entity_poly.pdbx_seq_one_letter_code
_entity_poly.pdbx_strand_id
1 'polypeptide(L)'
;MAKIEKMSILGVRSFGVEDKDKQIITFFNPLTILVGPNGAGKTTIIECLKYISTGDFPPGTKGNSFVHDPKVANETDVRAQIRLQFRDVNGELIAVQRSMVLAWHGRHKLYFL
;
A
#
# COMPACT_ATOMS: atom_id res chain seq x y z
N MET A 1 23.36 9.68 3.89
CA MET A 1 22.98 8.79 2.77
C MET A 1 21.50 8.52 2.89
N ALA A 2 20.73 8.85 1.86
CA ALA A 2 19.29 8.62 1.86
C ALA A 2 18.98 7.12 1.81
N LYS A 3 17.96 6.67 2.55
CA LYS A 3 17.55 5.26 2.61
C LYS A 3 16.10 5.12 3.03
N ILE A 4 15.38 4.16 2.44
CA ILE A 4 14.09 3.71 2.96
C ILE A 4 14.31 2.85 4.21
N GLU A 5 13.47 3.01 5.24
CA GLU A 5 13.61 2.27 6.50
C GLU A 5 12.42 1.36 6.75
N LYS A 6 11.20 1.88 6.63
CA LYS A 6 9.98 1.15 7.01
C LYS A 6 8.81 1.54 6.14
N MET A 7 7.99 0.59 5.75
CA MET A 7 6.71 0.85 5.10
C MET A 7 5.60 0.08 5.80
N SER A 8 4.44 0.70 6.02
CA SER A 8 3.23 0.00 6.46
C SER A 8 2.17 0.02 5.37
N ILE A 9 1.49 -1.11 5.18
CA ILE A 9 0.43 -1.29 4.19
C ILE A 9 -0.84 -1.78 4.91
N LEU A 10 -1.97 -1.16 4.59
CA LEU A 10 -3.31 -1.53 5.06
C LEU A 10 -4.29 -1.40 3.89
N GLY A 11 -5.21 -2.36 3.75
CA GLY A 11 -6.34 -2.30 2.81
C GLY A 11 -5.97 -2.26 1.32
N VAL A 12 -4.75 -2.68 0.95
CA VAL A 12 -4.28 -2.75 -0.44
C VAL A 12 -4.30 -4.20 -0.92
N ARG A 13 -5.04 -4.52 -1.98
CA ARG A 13 -5.17 -5.88 -2.53
C ARG A 13 -5.38 -6.92 -1.43
N SER A 14 -4.48 -7.88 -1.27
CA SER A 14 -4.56 -8.97 -0.29
C SER A 14 -4.12 -8.57 1.12
N PHE A 15 -3.66 -7.34 1.36
CA PHE A 15 -3.42 -6.83 2.70
C PHE A 15 -4.76 -6.51 3.36
N GLY A 16 -4.96 -7.01 4.58
CA GLY A 16 -6.22 -6.88 5.32
C GLY A 16 -6.63 -5.43 5.57
N VAL A 17 -7.91 -5.25 5.87
CA VAL A 17 -8.56 -3.92 5.97
C VAL A 17 -8.66 -3.42 7.40
N GLU A 18 -8.52 -4.30 8.40
CA GLU A 18 -8.58 -3.92 9.81
C GLU A 18 -7.21 -3.48 10.33
N ASP A 19 -7.18 -2.60 11.33
CA ASP A 19 -5.91 -2.11 11.90
C ASP A 19 -5.01 -3.23 12.44
N LYS A 20 -5.60 -4.32 12.93
CA LYS A 20 -4.87 -5.52 13.37
C LYS A 20 -4.11 -6.22 12.24
N ASP A 21 -4.56 -6.04 11.00
CA ASP A 21 -3.98 -6.65 9.79
C ASP A 21 -2.89 -5.78 9.15
N LYS A 22 -2.66 -4.56 9.66
CA LYS A 22 -1.64 -3.63 9.15
C LYS A 22 -0.28 -4.33 9.12
N GLN A 23 0.24 -4.52 7.92
CA GLN A 23 1.55 -5.15 7.73
C GLN A 23 2.65 -4.10 7.72
N ILE A 24 3.75 -4.43 8.39
CA ILE A 24 4.94 -3.59 8.51
C ILE A 24 6.11 -4.30 7.83
N ILE A 25 6.76 -3.59 6.92
CA ILE A 25 7.92 -4.05 6.16
C ILE A 25 9.11 -3.19 6.57
N THR A 26 10.17 -3.81 7.05
CA THR A 26 11.46 -3.16 7.34
C THR A 26 12.42 -3.41 6.19
N PHE A 27 13.04 -2.35 5.69
CA PHE A 27 14.05 -2.43 4.62
C PHE A 27 15.46 -2.49 5.23
N PHE A 28 16.23 -3.46 4.76
CA PHE A 28 17.61 -3.71 5.16
C PHE A 28 18.60 -3.15 4.13
N ASN A 29 19.76 -2.72 4.62
CA ASN A 29 20.88 -2.23 3.84
C ASN A 29 22.06 -3.20 4.02
N PRO A 30 22.80 -3.60 2.96
CA PRO A 30 22.71 -3.11 1.58
C PRO A 30 21.62 -3.76 0.73
N LEU A 31 20.98 -4.84 1.21
CA LEU A 31 20.05 -5.64 0.41
C LEU A 31 18.83 -6.06 1.21
N THR A 32 17.65 -5.90 0.61
CA THR A 32 16.39 -6.47 1.08
C THR A 32 15.91 -7.50 0.08
N ILE A 33 15.62 -8.72 0.52
CA ILE A 33 15.12 -9.79 -0.35
C ILE A 33 13.65 -10.06 0.00
N LEU A 34 12.76 -9.92 -0.99
CA LEU A 34 11.35 -10.26 -0.86
C LEU A 34 11.12 -11.70 -1.36
N VAL A 35 10.91 -12.63 -0.44
CA VAL A 35 10.65 -14.05 -0.73
C VAL A 35 9.25 -14.47 -0.28
N GLY A 36 8.73 -15.55 -0.86
CA GLY A 36 7.43 -16.11 -0.53
C GLY A 36 6.75 -16.78 -1.73
N PRO A 37 5.66 -17.53 -1.52
CA PRO A 37 4.95 -18.21 -2.59
C PRO A 37 4.28 -17.24 -3.58
N ASN A 38 3.80 -17.78 -4.70
CA ASN A 38 2.98 -17.02 -5.65
C ASN A 38 1.72 -16.50 -4.95
N GLY A 39 1.32 -15.27 -5.27
CA GLY A 39 0.18 -14.63 -4.60
C GLY A 39 0.46 -14.06 -3.20
N ALA A 40 1.66 -14.21 -2.63
CA ALA A 40 2.00 -13.69 -1.30
C ALA A 40 2.09 -12.15 -1.19
N GLY A 41 1.79 -11.41 -2.25
CA GLY A 41 1.81 -9.93 -2.23
C GLY A 41 3.18 -9.28 -2.48
N LYS A 42 4.21 -10.03 -2.89
CA LYS A 42 5.55 -9.49 -3.21
C LYS A 42 5.50 -8.32 -4.21
N THR A 43 4.80 -8.50 -5.33
CA THR A 43 4.61 -7.45 -6.35
C THR A 43 3.85 -6.26 -5.77
N THR A 44 2.84 -6.51 -4.94
CA THR A 44 2.06 -5.46 -4.26
C THR A 44 2.95 -4.57 -3.38
N ILE A 45 3.97 -5.11 -2.73
CA ILE A 45 4.93 -4.32 -1.94
C ILE A 45 5.66 -3.30 -2.84
N ILE A 46 6.11 -3.73 -4.02
CA ILE A 46 6.79 -2.85 -4.99
C ILE A 46 5.81 -1.82 -5.57
N GLU A 47 4.57 -2.23 -5.85
CA GLU A 47 3.50 -1.33 -6.28
C GLU A 47 3.20 -0.24 -5.23
N CYS A 48 3.16 -0.60 -3.94
CA CYS A 48 2.99 0.37 -2.85
C CYS A 48 4.15 1.37 -2.77
N LEU A 49 5.40 0.92 -2.97
CA LEU A 49 6.57 1.80 -3.04
C LEU A 49 6.48 2.78 -4.22
N LYS A 50 6.02 2.32 -5.38
CA LYS A 50 5.76 3.20 -6.54
C LYS A 50 4.67 4.21 -6.22
N TYR A 51 3.54 3.75 -5.70
CA TYR A 51 2.40 4.62 -5.41
C TYR A 51 2.73 5.68 -4.36
N ILE A 52 3.40 5.33 -3.27
CA ILE A 52 3.72 6.29 -2.21
C ILE A 52 4.68 7.38 -2.70
N SER A 53 5.64 7.03 -3.55
CA SER A 53 6.66 7.94 -4.08
C SER A 53 6.17 8.81 -5.24
N THR A 54 5.27 8.30 -6.09
CA THR A 54 4.87 8.98 -7.34
C THR A 54 3.40 9.41 -7.37
N GLY A 55 2.53 8.72 -6.63
CA GLY A 55 1.08 8.82 -6.76
C GLY A 55 0.49 7.99 -7.90
N ASP A 56 1.32 7.33 -8.71
CA ASP A 56 0.84 6.53 -9.84
C ASP A 56 0.34 5.17 -9.38
N PHE A 57 -0.83 4.78 -9.88
CA PHE A 57 -1.34 3.42 -9.70
C PHE A 57 -0.55 2.40 -10.53
N PRO A 58 -0.60 1.12 -10.13
CA PRO A 58 -0.13 0.04 -10.97
C PRO A 58 -0.84 0.01 -12.34
N PRO A 59 -0.14 -0.42 -13.41
CA PRO A 59 -0.73 -0.49 -14.75
C PRO A 59 -1.95 -1.40 -14.77
N GLY A 60 -2.96 -1.03 -15.55
CA GLY A 60 -4.23 -1.77 -15.63
C GLY A 60 -5.16 -1.58 -14.42
N THR A 61 -4.70 -0.89 -13.38
CA THR A 61 -5.49 -0.58 -12.18
C THR A 61 -5.78 0.91 -12.16
N LYS A 62 -6.89 1.37 -12.75
CA LYS A 62 -7.33 2.78 -12.62
C LYS A 62 -7.90 3.04 -11.22
N GLY A 63 -7.16 2.71 -10.16
CA GLY A 63 -7.64 2.61 -8.77
C GLY A 63 -8.44 1.33 -8.49
N ASN A 64 -9.33 0.92 -9.41
CA ASN A 64 -10.39 -0.13 -9.30
C ASN A 64 -10.05 -1.50 -8.67
N SER A 65 -8.78 -1.85 -8.62
CA SER A 65 -8.31 -3.15 -8.11
C SER A 65 -7.10 -3.04 -7.19
N PHE A 66 -6.70 -1.82 -6.81
CA PHE A 66 -5.56 -1.60 -5.93
C PHE A 66 -5.98 -1.59 -4.46
N VAL A 67 -7.11 -0.95 -4.13
CA VAL A 67 -7.75 -1.07 -2.82
C VAL A 67 -8.43 -2.43 -2.73
N HIS A 68 -8.36 -3.05 -1.55
CA HIS A 68 -9.04 -4.30 -1.24
C HIS A 68 -10.54 -4.16 -1.53
N ASP A 69 -11.15 -5.18 -2.12
CA ASP A 69 -12.53 -5.08 -2.61
C ASP A 69 -13.53 -5.08 -1.44
N PRO A 70 -14.38 -4.05 -1.27
CA PRO A 70 -15.39 -4.00 -0.21
C PRO A 70 -16.32 -5.20 -0.22
N LYS A 71 -16.60 -5.78 -1.41
CA LYS A 71 -17.43 -6.99 -1.51
C LYS A 71 -16.78 -8.20 -0.85
N VAL A 72 -15.44 -8.30 -0.90
CA VAL A 72 -14.69 -9.40 -0.27
C VAL A 72 -14.57 -9.15 1.23
N ALA A 73 -14.42 -7.89 1.64
CA ALA A 73 -14.43 -7.50 3.05
C ALA A 73 -15.84 -7.55 3.70
N ASN A 74 -16.90 -7.68 2.89
CA ASN A 74 -18.29 -7.55 3.33
C ASN A 74 -18.59 -6.18 3.98
N GLU A 75 -18.00 -5.12 3.41
CA GLU A 75 -18.09 -3.74 3.86
C GLU A 75 -18.66 -2.83 2.76
N THR A 76 -19.19 -1.65 3.13
CA THR A 76 -19.69 -0.67 2.16
C THR A 76 -18.59 0.20 1.55
N ASP A 77 -17.52 0.43 2.31
CA ASP A 77 -16.30 1.07 1.88
C ASP A 77 -15.08 0.40 2.50
N VAL A 78 -13.96 0.47 1.80
CA VAL A 78 -12.67 0.03 2.30
C VAL A 78 -11.69 1.19 2.21
N ARG A 79 -10.97 1.41 3.31
CA ARG A 79 -9.89 2.41 3.39
C ARG A 79 -8.55 1.71 3.24
N ALA A 80 -7.78 2.13 2.24
CA ALA A 80 -6.39 1.74 2.09
C ALA A 80 -5.47 2.83 2.60
N GLN A 81 -4.34 2.43 3.16
CA GLN A 81 -3.31 3.36 3.62
C GLN A 81 -1.93 2.76 3.41
N ILE A 82 -1.04 3.58 2.84
CA ILE A 82 0.38 3.28 2.73
C ILE A 82 1.14 4.39 3.46
N ARG A 83 2.03 4.01 4.38
CA ARG A 83 2.97 4.93 5.04
C ARG A 83 4.39 4.49 4.76
N LEU A 84 5.25 5.41 4.34
CA LEU A 84 6.67 5.17 4.12
C LEU A 84 7.49 6.09 5.04
N GLN A 85 8.42 5.50 5.75
CA GLN A 85 9.44 6.19 6.55
C GLN A 85 10.80 5.98 5.88
N PHE A 86 11.54 7.06 5.67
CA PHE A 86 12.86 7.06 5.05
C PHE A 86 13.72 8.18 5.64
N ARG A 87 15.05 8.04 5.51
CA ARG A 87 15.98 9.14 5.76
C ARG A 87 16.31 9.85 4.47
N ASP A 88 16.31 11.17 4.51
CA ASP A 88 16.70 12.00 3.38
C ASP A 88 18.23 12.09 3.23
N VAL A 89 18.70 12.98 2.35
CA VAL A 89 20.14 13.20 2.12
C VAL A 89 20.85 13.81 3.33
N ASN A 90 20.13 14.60 4.14
CA ASN A 90 20.62 15.25 5.35
C ASN A 90 20.61 14.30 6.58
N GLY A 91 19.98 13.13 6.45
CA GLY A 91 19.85 12.14 7.51
C GLY A 91 18.61 12.34 8.39
N GLU A 92 17.75 13.30 8.03
CA GLU A 92 16.49 13.58 8.71
C GLU A 92 15.47 12.48 8.43
N LEU A 93 14.68 12.16 9.46
CA LEU A 93 13.65 11.13 9.36
C LEU A 93 12.37 11.73 8.80
N ILE A 94 11.96 11.27 7.62
CA ILE A 94 10.77 11.73 6.92
C ILE A 94 9.74 10.60 6.89
N ALA A 95 8.47 10.96 7.10
CA ALA A 95 7.33 10.06 6.97
C ALA A 95 6.31 10.63 5.97
N VAL A 96 5.90 9.81 5.00
CA VAL A 96 4.90 10.14 3.99
C VAL A 96 3.75 9.16 4.10
N GLN A 97 2.52 9.64 3.96
CA GLN A 97 1.31 8.83 3.95
C GLN A 97 0.47 9.15 2.71
N ARG A 98 -0.07 8.11 2.07
CA ARG A 98 -1.19 8.23 1.14
C ARG A 98 -2.32 7.33 1.60
N SER A 99 -3.53 7.88 1.55
CA SER A 99 -4.76 7.16 1.82
C SER A 99 -5.55 6.98 0.52
N MET A 100 -6.45 6.02 0.51
CA MET A 100 -7.43 5.86 -0.56
C MET A 100 -8.71 5.28 0.04
N VAL A 101 -9.85 5.57 -0.56
CA VAL A 101 -11.12 4.94 -0.20
C VAL A 101 -11.76 4.37 -1.44
N LEU A 102 -12.18 3.12 -1.35
CA LEU A 102 -13.03 2.48 -2.34
C LEU A 102 -14.40 2.25 -1.73
N ALA A 103 -15.39 2.99 -2.20
CA ALA A 103 -16.78 2.76 -1.83
C ALA A 103 -17.48 1.93 -2.92
N TRP A 104 -18.34 1.02 -2.49
CA TRP A 104 -19.24 0.30 -3.38
C TRP A 104 -20.67 0.78 -3.17
N HIS A 105 -21.28 1.32 -4.23
CA HIS A 105 -22.69 1.72 -4.23
C HIS A 105 -23.39 1.04 -5.43
N GLY A 106 -24.10 -0.06 -5.18
CA GLY A 106 -24.86 -0.76 -6.22
C GLY A 106 -24.00 -1.28 -7.37
N ARG A 107 -24.22 -0.87 -8.63
CA ARG A 107 -23.43 -1.38 -9.77
C ARG A 107 -22.08 -0.68 -9.99
N HIS A 108 -21.75 0.37 -9.21
CA HIS A 108 -20.59 1.22 -9.46
C HIS A 108 -19.59 1.25 -8.29
N LYS A 109 -18.29 1.28 -8.62
CA LYS A 109 -17.18 1.50 -7.69
C LYS A 109 -16.77 2.98 -7.74
N LEU A 110 -16.63 3.63 -6.59
CA LEU A 110 -16.17 5.02 -6.46
C LEU A 110 -14.83 5.07 -5.72
N TYR A 111 -13.89 5.83 -6.26
CA TYR A 111 -12.55 6.03 -5.69
C TYR A 111 -12.38 7.45 -5.16
N PHE A 112 -11.92 7.55 -3.93
CA PHE A 112 -11.51 8.81 -3.31
C PHE A 112 -10.02 8.72 -2.96
N LEU A 113 -9.28 9.80 -3.26
CA LEU A 113 -7.86 9.97 -2.95
C LEU A 113 -7.70 10.74 -1.63
#